data_AF-A0A660VQA7-F1
#
_entry.id   AF-A0A660VQA7-F1
#
_cell.length_a   1.000
_cell.length_b   1.000
_cell.length_c   1.000
_cell.angle_alpha   90.00
_cell.angle_beta   90.00
_cell.angle_gamma   90.00
#
_symmetry.space_group_name_H-M   'P 1'
#
loop_
_entity.id
_entity.type
_entity.pdbx_description
1 polymer ?
#
loop_
_entity_poly.entity_id
_entity_poly.type
_entity_poly.pdbx_seq_one_letter_code
_entity_poly.pdbx_strand_id
1 'polypeptide(L)'
;MPSIQRLHEELAGRDDIAIYALNSGADSLDVIREYWDDEGFAFPALLERGAQVGHAARDLGVKAYPTNIVLDPDGKVLYASVGWNEAAVRSVLGL
;
A
#
# COMPACT_ATOMS: atom_id res chain seq x y z
N MET A 1 4.53 7.22 -6.81
CA MET A 1 3.07 7.02 -6.73
C MET A 1 2.34 8.32 -6.31
N PRO A 2 2.23 9.32 -7.20
CA PRO A 2 1.76 10.66 -6.80
C PRO A 2 0.31 10.71 -6.28
N SER A 3 -0.60 9.92 -6.85
CA SER A 3 -2.00 9.92 -6.40
C SER A 3 -2.19 9.34 -5.00
N ILE A 4 -1.40 8.33 -4.63
CA ILE A 4 -1.43 7.73 -3.30
C ILE A 4 -0.83 8.69 -2.26
N GLN A 5 0.25 9.39 -2.62
CA GLN A 5 0.83 10.44 -1.77
C GLN A 5 -0.18 11.55 -1.47
N ARG A 6 -0.89 12.06 -2.50
CA ARG A 6 -1.94 13.07 -2.28
C ARG A 6 -3.06 12.56 -1.37
N LEU A 7 -3.52 11.32 -1.58
CA LEU A 7 -4.53 10.73 -0.71
C LEU A 7 -4.01 10.62 0.75
N HIS A 8 -2.76 10.21 0.96
CA HIS A 8 -2.15 10.17 2.29
C HIS A 8 -2.10 11.56 2.94
N GLU A 9 -1.75 12.59 2.19
CA GLU A 9 -1.75 13.98 2.68
C GLU A 9 -3.16 14.48 3.00
N GLU A 10 -4.17 14.17 2.18
CA GLU A 10 -5.58 14.49 2.45
C GLU A 10 -6.11 13.81 3.72
N LEU A 11 -5.58 12.62 4.04
CA LEU A 11 -5.91 11.87 5.24
C LEU A 11 -5.10 12.32 6.47
N ALA A 12 -4.19 13.28 6.33
CA ALA A 12 -3.40 13.77 7.45
C ALA A 12 -4.31 14.31 8.57
N GLY A 13 -4.16 13.74 9.77
CA GLY A 13 -4.98 14.07 10.94
C GLY A 13 -6.13 13.10 11.20
N ARG A 14 -6.37 12.13 10.31
CA ARG A 14 -7.20 10.95 10.60
C ARG A 14 -6.35 9.87 11.27
N ASP A 15 -6.91 9.22 12.28
CA ASP A 15 -6.31 8.10 13.01
C ASP A 15 -6.96 6.75 12.68
N ASP A 16 -8.02 6.76 11.87
CA ASP A 16 -8.80 5.58 11.49
C ASP A 16 -8.38 4.97 10.14
N ILE A 17 -7.50 5.62 9.38
CA ILE A 17 -6.97 5.12 8.10
C ILE A 17 -5.45 5.20 8.09
N ALA A 18 -4.80 4.11 7.69
CA ALA A 18 -3.37 4.05 7.44
C ALA A 18 -3.08 3.52 6.03
N ILE A 19 -2.08 4.10 5.36
CA ILE A 19 -1.64 3.69 4.02
C ILE A 19 -0.24 3.09 4.15
N TYR A 20 -0.07 1.89 3.60
CA TYR A 20 1.21 1.19 3.53
C TYR A 20 1.48 0.76 2.09
N ALA A 21 2.70 0.93 1.62
CA ALA A 21 3.15 0.28 0.39
C ALA A 21 4.01 -0.93 0.74
N LEU A 22 3.57 -2.12 0.32
CA LEU A 22 4.29 -3.35 0.57
C LEU A 22 5.23 -3.67 -0.61
N ASN A 23 6.53 -3.71 -0.34
CA ASN A 23 7.51 -4.29 -1.25
C ASN A 23 7.60 -5.80 -1.02
N SER A 24 7.04 -6.55 -1.96
CA SER A 24 7.12 -8.01 -2.07
C SER A 24 8.10 -8.38 -3.18
N GLY A 25 9.39 -8.12 -2.96
CA GLY A 25 10.42 -8.27 -3.97
C GLY A 25 11.80 -8.56 -3.39
N ALA A 26 12.81 -8.53 -4.25
CA ALA A 26 14.21 -8.73 -3.89
C ALA A 26 14.93 -7.40 -3.61
N ASP A 27 14.22 -6.27 -3.60
CA ASP A 27 14.81 -4.96 -3.39
C ASP A 27 15.41 -4.87 -1.99
N SER A 28 16.59 -4.26 -1.91
CA SER A 28 17.23 -3.98 -0.63
C SER A 28 16.54 -2.83 0.09
N LEU A 29 16.71 -2.76 1.40
CA LEU A 29 16.18 -1.66 2.20
C LEU A 29 16.71 -0.30 1.73
N ASP A 30 17.96 -0.23 1.31
CA ASP A 30 18.59 1.03 0.90
C ASP A 30 18.02 1.53 -0.42
N VAL A 31 17.78 0.62 -1.39
CA VAL A 31 17.11 0.95 -2.66
C VAL A 31 15.68 1.47 -2.42
N ILE A 32 14.94 0.84 -1.52
CA ILE A 32 13.57 1.28 -1.18
C ILE A 32 13.59 2.65 -0.52
N ARG A 33 14.53 2.90 0.39
CA ARG A 33 14.69 4.19 1.07
C ARG A 33 15.06 5.30 0.11
N GLU A 34 16.07 5.07 -0.73
CA GLU A 34 16.49 6.02 -1.77
C GLU A 34 15.32 6.40 -2.68
N TYR A 35 14.54 5.40 -3.15
CA TYR A 35 13.34 5.67 -3.94
C TYR A 35 12.26 6.47 -3.18
N TRP A 36 12.08 6.22 -1.89
CA TRP A 36 11.15 6.96 -1.04
C TRP A 36 11.57 8.42 -0.86
N ASP A 37 12.86 8.65 -0.61
CA ASP A 37 13.45 9.96 -0.40
C ASP A 37 13.43 10.79 -1.69
N ASP A 38 13.80 10.19 -2.83
CA ASP A 38 13.81 10.83 -4.15
C ASP A 38 12.41 11.27 -4.60
N GLU A 39 11.41 10.43 -4.35
CA GLU A 39 10.02 10.73 -4.73
C GLU A 39 9.26 11.54 -3.66
N GLY A 40 9.83 11.68 -2.46
CA GLY A 40 9.23 12.42 -1.34
C GLY A 40 7.97 11.77 -0.77
N PHE A 41 7.89 10.43 -0.74
CA PHE A 41 6.73 9.75 -0.15
C PHE A 41 6.74 9.84 1.37
N ALA A 42 5.60 10.23 1.95
CA ALA A 42 5.45 10.37 3.40
C ALA A 42 4.79 9.16 4.06
N PHE A 43 4.04 8.35 3.31
CA PHE A 43 3.46 7.10 3.83
C PHE A 43 4.53 6.00 3.92
N PRO A 44 4.46 5.09 4.91
CA PRO A 44 5.47 4.05 5.10
C PRO A 44 5.51 3.00 3.97
N ALA A 45 6.74 2.59 3.63
CA ALA A 45 7.01 1.34 2.94
C ALA A 45 7.19 0.19 3.94
N LEU A 46 6.53 -0.94 3.68
CA LEU A 46 6.76 -2.21 4.37
C LEU A 46 7.63 -3.11 3.48
N LEU A 47 8.55 -3.85 4.07
CA LEU A 47 9.44 -4.77 3.36
C LEU A 47 9.29 -6.18 3.94
N GLU A 48 8.89 -7.14 3.10
CA GLU A 48 8.98 -8.55 3.45
C GLU A 48 10.45 -9.02 3.41
N ARG A 49 10.86 -9.86 4.36
CA ARG A 49 12.25 -10.33 4.47
C ARG A 49 12.35 -11.84 4.59
N GLY A 50 13.40 -12.40 4.00
CA GLY A 50 13.78 -13.80 4.15
C GLY A 50 12.64 -14.74 3.72
N ALA A 51 12.29 -15.68 4.59
CA ALA A 51 11.25 -16.67 4.30
C ALA A 51 9.83 -16.09 4.22
N GLN A 52 9.61 -14.81 4.54
CA GLN A 52 8.30 -14.17 4.47
C GLN A 52 8.00 -13.52 3.11
N VAL A 53 8.98 -13.43 2.21
CA VAL A 53 8.79 -12.79 0.90
C VAL A 53 7.67 -13.48 0.13
N GLY A 54 6.64 -12.70 -0.23
CA GLY A 54 5.46 -13.16 -0.97
C GLY A 54 4.36 -13.78 -0.11
N HIS A 55 4.50 -13.84 1.22
CA HIS A 55 3.45 -14.37 2.09
C HIS A 55 2.21 -13.49 2.09
N ALA A 56 2.36 -12.18 2.28
CA ALA A 56 1.23 -11.27 2.27
C ALA A 56 0.52 -11.27 0.90
N ALA A 57 1.29 -11.27 -0.20
CA ALA A 57 0.75 -11.38 -1.55
C ALA A 57 -0.09 -12.66 -1.74
N ARG A 58 0.42 -13.81 -1.27
CA ARG A 58 -0.31 -15.09 -1.35
C ARG A 58 -1.57 -15.07 -0.49
N ASP A 59 -1.45 -14.66 0.77
CA ASP A 59 -2.53 -14.73 1.75
C ASP A 59 -3.67 -13.75 1.41
N LEU A 60 -3.33 -12.64 0.73
CA LEU A 60 -4.30 -11.66 0.21
C LEU A 60 -4.76 -11.95 -1.24
N GLY A 61 -4.29 -13.04 -1.85
CA GLY A 61 -4.72 -13.46 -3.19
C GLY A 61 -4.25 -12.55 -4.35
N VAL A 62 -3.13 -11.85 -4.17
CA VAL A 62 -2.50 -11.00 -5.19
C VAL A 62 -1.98 -11.86 -6.35
N LYS A 63 -2.38 -11.51 -7.57
CA LYS A 63 -2.00 -12.23 -8.81
C LYS A 63 -1.14 -11.41 -9.77
N ALA A 64 -1.10 -10.09 -9.59
CA ALA A 64 -0.34 -9.17 -10.42
C ALA A 64 0.03 -7.93 -9.59
N TYR A 65 1.12 -7.27 -9.97
CA TYR A 65 1.53 -6.01 -9.36
C TYR A 65 1.34 -4.85 -10.36
N PRO A 66 0.99 -3.64 -9.89
CA PRO A 66 0.56 -3.35 -8.52
C PRO A 66 -0.87 -3.87 -8.25
N THR A 67 -1.14 -4.32 -7.03
CA THR A 67 -2.50 -4.58 -6.53
C THR A 67 -2.75 -3.68 -5.33
N ASN A 68 -3.88 -2.97 -5.32
CA ASN A 68 -4.31 -2.13 -4.22
C ASN A 68 -5.42 -2.84 -3.44
N ILE A 69 -5.28 -2.87 -2.11
CA ILE A 69 -6.17 -3.58 -1.21
C ILE A 69 -6.61 -2.62 -0.12
N VAL A 70 -7.92 -2.60 0.18
CA VAL A 70 -8.47 -1.93 1.36
C VAL A 70 -8.96 -3.01 2.30
N LEU A 71 -8.46 -2.98 3.53
CA LEU A 71 -8.85 -3.86 4.62
C LEU A 71 -9.64 -3.06 5.66
N ASP A 72 -10.62 -3.68 6.31
CA ASP A 72 -11.19 -3.15 7.54
C ASP A 72 -10.27 -3.46 8.76
N PRO A 73 -10.55 -2.91 9.96
CA PRO A 73 -9.75 -3.18 11.15
C PRO A 73 -9.71 -4.65 11.61
N ASP A 74 -10.68 -5.46 11.18
CA ASP A 74 -10.74 -6.91 11.45
C ASP A 74 -9.94 -7.71 10.39
N GLY A 75 -9.33 -7.04 9.42
CA GLY A 75 -8.53 -7.65 8.35
C GLY A 75 -9.33 -8.18 7.18
N LYS A 76 -10.61 -7.85 7.06
CA LYS A 76 -11.45 -8.25 5.93
C LYS A 76 -11.19 -7.37 4.72
N VAL A 77 -11.03 -7.99 3.56
CA VAL A 77 -10.89 -7.28 2.27
C VAL A 77 -12.22 -6.61 1.90
N LEU A 78 -12.22 -5.27 1.89
CA LEU A 78 -13.32 -4.45 1.39
C LEU A 78 -13.17 -4.15 -0.11
N TYR A 79 -11.94 -4.08 -0.60
CA TYR A 79 -11.60 -3.81 -1.99
C TYR A 79 -10.27 -4.45 -2.36
N ALA A 80 -10.17 -5.00 -3.58
CA ALA A 80 -8.91 -5.44 -4.17
C ALA A 80 -8.95 -5.28 -5.68
N SER A 81 -7.94 -4.61 -6.27
CA SER A 81 -7.85 -4.47 -7.73
C SER A 81 -6.42 -4.32 -8.20
N VAL A 82 -6.14 -4.82 -9.41
CA VAL A 82 -4.88 -4.60 -10.12
C VAL A 82 -4.89 -3.18 -10.70
N GLY A 83 -3.80 -2.44 -10.47
CA GLY A 83 -3.72 -1.03 -10.84
C GLY A 83 -4.39 -0.09 -9.82
N TRP A 84 -4.25 1.22 -10.02
CA TRP A 84 -4.81 2.25 -9.16
C TRP A 84 -6.17 2.74 -9.69
N ASN A 85 -7.21 2.64 -8.86
CA ASN A 85 -8.52 3.24 -9.13
C ASN A 85 -8.95 4.07 -7.91
N GLU A 86 -8.64 5.36 -7.96
CA GLU A 86 -8.85 6.28 -6.85
C GLU A 86 -10.33 6.39 -6.45
N ALA A 87 -11.24 6.48 -7.43
CA ALA A 87 -12.67 6.64 -7.16
C ALA A 87 -13.24 5.45 -6.37
N ALA A 88 -12.83 4.23 -6.73
CA ALA A 88 -13.26 3.02 -6.02
C ALA A 88 -12.69 2.98 -4.60
N VAL A 89 -11.41 3.32 -4.41
CA VAL A 89 -10.78 3.38 -3.09
C VAL A 89 -11.48 4.40 -2.20
N ARG A 90 -11.70 5.62 -2.69
CA ARG A 90 -12.39 6.69 -1.94
C ARG A 90 -13.80 6.28 -1.52
N SER A 91 -14.56 5.70 -2.45
CA SER A 91 -15.92 5.21 -2.15
C SER A 91 -15.94 4.17 -1.03
N VAL A 92 -14.94 3.29 -0.95
CA VAL A 92 -14.85 2.25 0.10
C VAL A 92 -14.40 2.84 1.43
N LEU A 93 -13.57 3.89 1.41
CA LEU A 93 -13.14 4.64 2.60
C LEU A 93 -14.18 5.65 3.12
N GLY A 94 -15.31 5.80 2.42
CA GLY A 94 -16.35 6.78 2.78
C GLY A 94 -15.93 8.24 2.57
N LEU A 95 -15.06 8.49 1.60
CA LEU A 95 -14.55 9.81 1.19
C LEU A 95 -15.30 10.39 -0.01
#